data_AF-I3UGK6-F1
#
_entry.id   AF-I3UGK6-F1
#
_cell.length_a   1.000
_cell.length_b   1.000
_cell.length_c   1.000
_cell.angle_alpha   90.00
_cell.angle_beta   90.00
_cell.angle_gamma   90.00
#
_symmetry.space_group_name_H-M   'P 1'
#
loop_
_entity.id
_entity.type
_entity.pdbx_description
1 polymer ?
#
loop_
_entity_poly.entity_id
_entity_poly.type
_entity_poly.pdbx_seq_one_letter_code
_entity_poly.pdbx_strand_id
1 'polypeptide(L)'
;MTASGRVLGEENRISVQQALHAMTLGAAYTLKLDDRIGSIETGKQADFAILEEDPLAVDPVRLKDIRIWGTVLGGTVFPCPQTEA
;
A
#
# COMPACT_ATOMS: atom_id res chain seq x y z
N MET A 1 -13.88 -4.14 -8.83
CA MET A 1 -14.96 -3.65 -9.70
C MET A 1 -14.34 -3.36 -11.06
N THR A 2 -14.99 -3.72 -12.17
CA THR A 2 -14.49 -3.38 -13.52
C THR A 2 -14.71 -1.89 -13.82
N ALA A 3 -14.12 -1.40 -14.91
CA ALA A 3 -14.35 -0.02 -15.37
C ALA A 3 -15.83 0.31 -15.63
N SER A 4 -16.66 -0.70 -15.94
CA SER A 4 -18.11 -0.56 -16.15
C SER A 4 -18.94 -0.62 -14.86
N GLY A 5 -18.32 -0.66 -13.68
CA GLY A 5 -19.02 -0.77 -12.40
C GLY A 5 -19.44 -2.19 -12.01
N ARG A 6 -19.05 -3.23 -12.77
CA ARG A 6 -19.43 -4.61 -12.46
C ARG A 6 -18.54 -5.20 -11.36
N VAL A 7 -19.14 -5.92 -10.42
CA VAL A 7 -18.39 -6.76 -9.49
C VAL A 7 -17.84 -7.99 -10.22
N LEU A 8 -16.57 -8.31 -9.99
CA LEU A 8 -15.91 -9.48 -10.57
C LEU A 8 -15.33 -10.31 -9.42
N GLY A 9 -15.66 -11.62 -9.38
CA GLY A 9 -15.14 -12.57 -8.39
C GLY A 9 -15.38 -12.13 -6.95
N GLU A 10 -16.64 -11.92 -6.56
CA GLU A 10 -17.01 -11.43 -5.23
C GLU A 10 -16.47 -12.33 -4.11
N GLU A 11 -16.49 -13.64 -4.33
CA GLU A 11 -15.97 -14.67 -3.45
C GLU A 11 -14.45 -14.63 -3.27
N ASN A 12 -13.73 -13.94 -4.16
CA ASN A 12 -12.27 -13.77 -4.10
C ASN A 12 -11.84 -12.45 -3.44
N ARG A 13 -12.79 -11.64 -2.94
CA ARG A 13 -12.45 -10.40 -2.25
C ARG A 13 -11.75 -10.70 -0.94
N ILE A 14 -10.66 -9.99 -0.71
CA ILE A 14 -9.93 -9.98 0.55
C ILE A 14 -10.18 -8.66 1.28
N SER A 15 -9.99 -8.66 2.60
CA SER A 15 -10.04 -7.42 3.39
C SER A 15 -8.87 -6.50 3.04
N VAL A 16 -9.00 -5.22 3.38
CA VAL A 16 -7.91 -4.24 3.18
C VAL A 16 -6.66 -4.65 3.95
N GLN A 17 -6.82 -5.17 5.16
CA GLN A 17 -5.74 -5.69 6.00
C GLN A 17 -5.02 -6.86 5.32
N GLN A 18 -5.77 -7.80 4.73
CA GLN A 18 -5.19 -8.91 3.97
C GLN A 18 -4.44 -8.40 2.73
N ALA A 19 -4.99 -7.41 2.04
CA ALA A 19 -4.33 -6.80 0.88
C ALA A 19 -3.03 -6.08 1.27
N LEU A 20 -3.04 -5.28 2.34
CA LEU A 20 -1.84 -4.62 2.87
C LEU A 20 -0.77 -5.64 3.24
N HIS A 21 -1.14 -6.71 3.96
CA HIS A 21 -0.22 -7.79 4.28
C HIS A 21 0.34 -8.45 3.02
N ALA A 22 -0.52 -8.83 2.07
CA ALA A 22 -0.10 -9.47 0.82
C ALA A 22 0.89 -8.61 0.02
N MET A 23 0.68 -7.30 -0.02
CA MET A 23 1.54 -6.35 -0.74
C MET A 23 2.83 -5.97 -0.01
N THR A 24 2.95 -6.28 1.29
CA THR A 24 4.10 -5.92 2.12
C THR A 24 4.79 -7.15 2.68
N LEU A 25 4.48 -7.53 3.93
CA LEU A 25 5.11 -8.64 4.64
C LEU A 25 4.94 -9.98 3.91
N GLY A 26 3.77 -10.23 3.32
CA GLY A 26 3.50 -11.46 2.55
C GLY A 26 4.36 -11.57 1.29
N ALA A 27 4.56 -10.46 0.57
CA ALA A 27 5.47 -10.43 -0.58
C ALA A 27 6.93 -10.62 -0.15
N ALA A 28 7.35 -9.93 0.93
CA ALA A 28 8.69 -10.08 1.49
C ALA A 28 9.00 -11.51 1.91
N TYR A 29 8.07 -12.17 2.62
CA TYR A 29 8.17 -13.57 3.02
C TYR A 29 8.27 -14.50 1.81
N THR A 30 7.43 -14.30 0.80
CA THR A 30 7.46 -15.09 -0.44
C THR A 30 8.83 -15.02 -1.13
N LEU A 31 9.48 -13.86 -1.07
CA LEU A 31 10.81 -13.63 -1.64
C LEU A 31 11.96 -14.03 -0.69
N LYS A 32 11.66 -14.49 0.54
CA LYS A 32 12.64 -14.71 1.62
C LYS A 32 13.48 -13.47 1.92
N LEU A 33 12.85 -12.31 1.92
CA LEU A 33 13.42 -11.01 2.23
C LEU A 33 12.72 -10.37 3.44
N ASP A 34 11.93 -11.13 4.19
CA ASP A 34 11.19 -10.67 5.38
C ASP A 34 12.09 -10.22 6.54
N ASP A 35 13.37 -10.57 6.52
CA ASP A 35 14.41 -10.03 7.40
C ASP A 35 14.90 -8.64 6.96
N ARG A 36 14.58 -8.20 5.73
CA ARG A 36 15.11 -6.98 5.11
C ARG A 36 14.05 -5.95 4.72
N ILE A 37 12.86 -6.38 4.29
CA ILE A 37 11.78 -5.51 3.78
C ILE A 37 10.39 -5.98 4.25
N GLY A 38 9.35 -5.21 3.93
CA GLY A 38 7.95 -5.60 4.13
C GLY A 38 7.33 -5.19 5.48
N SER A 39 8.11 -4.63 6.40
CA SER A 39 7.63 -4.01 7.64
C SER A 39 8.52 -2.83 8.03
N ILE A 40 7.97 -1.93 8.87
CA ILE A 40 8.70 -0.80 9.44
C ILE A 40 9.25 -1.24 10.79
N GLU A 41 10.48 -1.74 10.79
CA GLU A 41 11.19 -2.24 11.97
C GLU A 41 12.66 -1.85 11.91
N THR A 42 13.30 -1.67 13.07
CA THR A 42 14.74 -1.36 13.14
C THR A 42 15.57 -2.44 12.45
N GLY A 43 16.52 -2.02 11.60
CA GLY A 43 17.41 -2.91 10.86
C GLY A 43 16.93 -3.26 9.44
N LYS A 44 15.67 -2.99 9.11
CA LYS A 44 15.13 -3.16 7.75
C LYS A 44 15.37 -1.94 6.87
N GLN A 45 15.20 -2.11 5.56
CA GLN A 45 15.27 -1.00 4.61
C GLN A 45 14.13 -0.02 4.87
N ALA A 46 14.47 1.28 4.87
CA ALA A 46 13.50 2.35 5.05
C ALA A 46 12.77 2.64 3.73
N ASP A 47 11.93 1.69 3.32
CA ASP A 47 11.14 1.69 2.10
C ASP A 47 9.64 1.66 2.46
N PHE A 48 8.94 2.79 2.30
CA PHE A 48 7.51 2.88 2.59
C PHE A 48 6.84 4.05 1.85
N ALA A 49 5.52 3.97 1.69
CA ALA A 49 4.70 5.06 1.18
C ALA A 49 3.98 5.78 2.33
N ILE A 50 3.77 7.09 2.16
CA ILE A 50 3.01 7.92 3.08
C ILE A 50 1.71 8.31 2.37
N LEU A 51 0.59 7.90 2.94
CA LEU A 51 -0.75 8.12 2.41
C LEU A 51 -1.39 9.32 3.10
N GLU A 52 -2.23 10.08 2.39
CA GLU A 52 -2.96 11.21 2.98
C GLU A 52 -4.17 10.79 3.84
N GLU A 53 -4.71 9.60 3.61
CA GLU A 53 -5.80 9.01 4.37
C GLU A 53 -5.39 7.62 4.87
N ASP A 54 -5.94 7.20 6.02
CA ASP A 54 -5.77 5.84 6.51
C ASP A 54 -6.57 4.84 5.65
N PRO A 55 -5.91 3.92 4.93
CA PRO A 55 -6.59 2.96 4.06
C PRO A 55 -7.53 2.02 4.84
N LEU A 56 -7.36 1.86 6.16
CA LEU A 56 -8.23 1.05 7.00
C LEU A 56 -9.49 1.79 7.47
N ALA A 57 -9.54 3.11 7.32
CA ALA A 57 -10.64 3.96 7.78
C ALA A 57 -11.55 4.46 6.64
N VAL A 58 -11.19 4.22 5.38
CA VAL A 58 -11.99 4.64 4.21
C VAL A 58 -12.84 3.49 3.66
N ASP A 59 -13.86 3.85 2.87
CA ASP A 59 -14.57 2.86 2.05
C ASP A 59 -13.59 2.18 1.07
N PRO A 60 -13.56 0.84 0.98
CA PRO A 60 -12.68 0.11 0.06
C PRO A 60 -12.76 0.56 -1.40
N VAL A 61 -13.90 1.09 -1.86
CA VAL A 61 -14.08 1.62 -3.21
C VAL A 61 -13.25 2.89 -3.45
N ARG A 62 -12.97 3.66 -2.38
CA ARG A 62 -12.20 4.90 -2.40
C ARG A 62 -10.69 4.69 -2.25
N LEU A 63 -10.20 3.47 -1.99
CA LEU A 63 -8.77 3.20 -1.79
C LEU A 63 -7.90 3.72 -2.94
N LYS A 64 -8.38 3.61 -4.18
CA LYS A 64 -7.68 4.09 -5.39
C LYS A 64 -7.57 5.62 -5.47
N ASP A 65 -8.38 6.33 -4.70
CA ASP A 65 -8.48 7.79 -4.69
C ASP A 65 -7.65 8.40 -3.55
N ILE A 66 -7.13 7.59 -2.62
CA ILE A 66 -6.22 8.05 -1.56
C ILE A 66 -4.98 8.63 -2.23
N ARG A 67 -4.72 9.91 -1.96
CA ARG A 67 -3.52 10.57 -2.46
C ARG A 67 -2.28 10.08 -1.72
N ILE A 68 -1.18 9.99 -2.46
CA ILE A 68 0.15 9.73 -1.91
C ILE A 68 0.78 11.06 -1.56
N TRP A 69 1.15 11.25 -0.30
CA TRP A 69 1.95 12.41 0.11
C TRP A 69 3.37 12.29 -0.45
N GLY A 70 3.95 11.09 -0.41
CA GLY A 70 5.27 10.78 -0.93
C GLY A 70 5.69 9.36 -0.60
N THR A 71 6.91 9.01 -0.98
CA THR A 71 7.56 7.74 -0.65
C THR A 71 8.90 7.99 0.03
N VAL A 72 9.35 7.01 0.80
CA VAL A 72 10.72 6.94 1.30
C VAL A 72 11.35 5.70 0.69
N LEU A 73 12.52 5.85 0.09
CA LEU A 73 13.29 4.75 -0.52
C LEU A 73 14.73 4.81 0.00
N GLY A 74 15.18 3.75 0.64
CA GLY A 74 16.50 3.66 1.27
C GLY A 74 16.73 4.77 2.30
N GLY A 75 15.67 5.28 2.93
CA GLY A 75 15.73 6.42 3.85
C GLY A 75 15.76 7.80 3.19
N THR A 76 15.73 7.88 1.86
CA THR A 76 15.61 9.15 1.13
C THR A 76 14.14 9.47 0.87
N VAL A 77 13.71 10.69 1.18
CA VAL A 77 12.33 11.14 1.01
C VAL A 77 12.09 11.64 -0.42
N PHE A 78 11.04 11.16 -1.06
CA PHE A 78 10.56 11.55 -2.37
C PHE A 78 9.10 12.04 -2.25
N PRO A 79 8.89 13.35 -2.08
CA PRO A 79 7.54 13.92 -2.06
C PRO A 79 6.84 13.72 -3.39
N CYS A 80 5.52 13.47 -3.36
CA CYS A 80 4.71 13.48 -4.56
C CYS A 80 4.72 14.91 -5.14
N PRO A 81 4.91 15.09 -6.46
CA PRO A 81 4.79 16.41 -7.08
C PRO A 81 3.44 17.01 -6.72
N GLN A 82 3.44 18.16 -6.07
CA GLN A 82 2.21 18.87 -5.79
C GLN A 82 1.73 19.48 -7.10
N THR A 83 0.75 18.84 -7.73
CA THR A 83 -0.02 19.51 -8.78
C THR A 83 -0.84 20.59 -8.07
N GLU A 84 -0.44 21.86 -8.23
CA GLU A 84 -1.31 22.98 -7.88
C GLU A 84 -2.64 22.81 -8.64
N ALA A 85 -3.74 22.93 -7.88
CA ALA A 85 -5.10 22.83 -8.41
C ALA A 85 -5.46 24.03 -9.30
#